data_AF-A0A6L6CKT5-F1
#
_entry.id   AF-A0A6L6CKT5-F1
#
_cell.length_a   1.000
_cell.length_b   1.000
_cell.length_c   1.000
_cell.angle_alpha   90.00
_cell.angle_beta   90.00
_cell.angle_gamma   90.00
#
_symmetry.space_group_name_H-M   'P 1'
#
loop_
_entity.id
_entity.type
_entity.pdbx_description
1 polymer ?
#
loop_
_entity_poly.entity_id
_entity_poly.type
_entity_poly.pdbx_seq_one_letter_code
_entity_poly.pdbx_strand_id
1 'polypeptide(L)' 'MRRPKLRDPFYDNGNPRYTGKFKDGQMHGAWKFFRKDGSLMRSGKFNLGKQIGIWTTYDRTGHPHKETDFGS' A
#
# COMPACT_ATOMS: atom_id res chain seq x y z
N MET A 1 -24.53 15.11 2.01
CA MET A 1 -23.80 13.88 1.64
C MET A 1 -22.46 13.85 2.37
N ARG A 2 -22.24 12.94 3.31
CA ARG A 2 -20.90 12.75 3.91
C ARG A 2 -20.10 11.88 2.96
N ARG A 3 -19.25 12.49 2.13
CA ARG A 3 -18.21 11.72 1.41
C ARG A 3 -17.44 10.95 2.50
N PRO A 4 -17.34 9.62 2.45
CA PRO A 4 -16.46 8.90 3.37
C PRO A 4 -15.10 9.57 3.23
N LYS A 5 -14.48 9.97 4.35
CA LYS A 5 -13.14 10.55 4.36
C LYS A 5 -12.21 9.48 3.79
N LEU A 6 -12.04 9.47 2.47
CA LEU A 6 -10.91 8.82 1.83
C LEU A 6 -9.69 9.43 2.53
N ARG A 7 -8.93 8.60 3.25
CA ARG A 7 -7.67 9.08 3.85
C ARG A 7 -6.87 9.71 2.73
N ASP A 8 -6.42 10.93 2.95
CA ASP A 8 -5.60 11.68 2.02
C ASP A 8 -4.49 10.76 1.48
N PRO A 9 -4.39 10.56 0.15
CA PRO A 9 -3.38 9.69 -0.43
C PRO A 9 -1.96 10.22 -0.19
N PHE A 10 -1.79 11.45 0.31
CA PHE A 10 -0.52 12.07 0.60
C PHE A 10 -0.28 12.29 2.09
N TYR A 11 1.00 12.41 2.45
CA TYR A 11 1.46 12.97 3.72
C TYR A 11 1.40 14.50 3.64
N ASP A 12 1.55 15.16 4.79
CA ASP A 12 1.61 16.62 4.92
C ASP A 12 2.76 17.27 4.11
N ASN A 13 3.81 16.52 3.80
CA ASN A 13 4.91 16.93 2.92
C ASN A 13 4.67 16.64 1.43
N GLY A 14 3.47 16.20 1.05
CA GLY A 14 3.12 15.87 -0.33
C GLY A 14 3.59 14.49 -0.82
N ASN A 15 4.33 13.73 -0.01
CA ASN A 15 4.74 12.38 -0.41
C ASN A 15 3.55 11.42 -0.41
N PRO A 16 3.44 10.49 -1.37
CA PRO A 16 2.34 9.54 -1.40
C PRO A 16 2.45 8.56 -0.21
N ARG A 17 1.32 8.22 0.40
CA ARG A 17 1.22 7.14 1.39
C ARG A 17 1.17 5.77 0.73
N TYR A 18 0.59 5.71 -0.47
CA TYR A 18 0.44 4.51 -1.24
C TYR A 18 0.32 4.81 -2.74
N THR A 19 0.65 3.82 -3.56
CA THR A 19 0.39 3.83 -5.00
C THR A 19 -0.16 2.47 -5.41
N GLY A 20 -1.24 2.48 -6.19
CA GLY A 20 -1.87 1.28 -6.71
C GLY A 20 -3.14 1.63 -7.46
N LYS A 21 -3.82 0.61 -7.98
CA LYS A 21 -5.06 0.78 -8.76
C LYS A 21 -6.27 0.36 -7.94
N PHE A 22 -7.36 1.08 -8.11
CA PHE A 22 -8.66 0.67 -7.60
C PHE A 22 -9.46 -0.02 -8.71
N LYS A 23 -10.19 -1.07 -8.36
CA LYS A 23 -11.20 -1.73 -9.18
C LYS A 23 -12.48 -1.78 -8.34
N ASP A 24 -13.58 -1.29 -8.89
CA ASP A 24 -14.89 -1.25 -8.21
C ASP A 24 -14.84 -0.55 -6.84
N GLY A 25 -14.07 0.54 -6.76
CA GLY A 25 -13.86 1.30 -5.51
C GLY A 25 -12.95 0.61 -4.48
N GLN A 26 -12.40 -0.57 -4.79
CA GLN A 26 -11.58 -1.37 -3.89
C GLN A 26 -10.15 -1.53 -4.42
N MET A 27 -9.18 -1.72 -3.52
CA MET A 27 -7.77 -1.90 -3.90
C MET A 27 -7.61 -3.16 -4.74
N HIS A 28 -6.91 -3.06 -5.88
CA HIS A 28 -6.71 -4.20 -6.78
C HIS A 28 -5.35 -4.12 -7.50
N GLY A 29 -4.74 -5.29 -7.76
CA GLY A 29 -3.44 -5.40 -8.42
C GLY A 29 -2.27 -5.14 -7.48
N ALA A 30 -1.15 -4.64 -8.02
CA ALA A 30 0.06 -4.35 -7.26
C ALA A 30 -0.05 -3.03 -6.49
N TRP A 31 0.40 -3.04 -5.24
CA TRP A 31 0.36 -1.92 -4.33
C TRP A 31 1.69 -1.72 -3.63
N LYS A 32 2.04 -0.45 -3.46
CA LYS A 32 3.19 0.00 -2.66
C LYS A 32 2.71 0.98 -1.62
N PHE A 33 3.27 0.91 -0.42
CA PHE A 33 3.05 1.82 0.69
C PHE A 33 4.37 2.44 1.06
N PHE A 34 4.37 3.73 1.33
CA PHE A 34 5.57 4.50 1.61
C PHE A 34 5.48 5.09 3.01
N ARG A 35 6.63 5.47 3.54
CA ARG A 35 6.72 6.25 4.77
C ARG A 35 6.71 7.74 4.44
N LYS A 36 6.63 8.57 5.48
CA LYS A 36 6.64 10.04 5.35
C LYS A 36 7.87 10.55 4.58
N ASP A 37 9.02 9.93 4.77
CA ASP A 37 10.27 10.26 4.08
C ASP A 37 10.30 9.79 2.60
N GLY A 38 9.25 9.12 2.12
CA GLY A 38 9.17 8.58 0.76
C GLY A 38 9.78 7.18 0.60
N SER A 39 10.43 6.63 1.64
CA SER A 39 10.98 5.27 1.59
C SER A 39 9.88 4.22 1.47
N LEU A 40 10.14 3.17 0.70
CA LEU A 40 9.21 2.05 0.54
C LEU A 40 9.07 1.33 1.89
N MET A 41 7.83 1.23 2.39
CA MET A 41 7.50 0.58 3.64
C MET A 41 7.06 -0.86 3.40
N ARG A 42 6.15 -1.06 2.45
CA ARG A 42 5.53 -2.35 2.20
C ARG A 42 5.04 -2.44 0.76
N SER A 43 5.11 -3.62 0.14
CA SER A 43 4.46 -3.88 -1.13
C SER A 43 3.83 -5.26 -1.17
N GLY A 44 2.84 -5.41 -2.04
CA GLY A 44 2.14 -6.66 -2.24
C GLY A 44 1.01 -6.49 -3.25
N LYS A 45 0.08 -7.44 -3.25
CA LYS A 45 -1.08 -7.40 -4.15
C LYS A 45 -2.38 -7.37 -3.36
N PHE A 46 -3.36 -6.71 -3.95
CA PHE A 46 -4.75 -6.81 -3.51
C PHE A 46 -5.62 -7.43 -4.60
N ASN A 47 -6.65 -8.15 -4.17
CA ASN A 47 -7.77 -8.54 -4.99
C ASN A 47 -9.07 -8.04 -4.33
N LEU A 48 -9.67 -6.99 -4.91
CA LEU A 48 -10.93 -6.39 -4.44
C LEU A 48 -10.90 -6.12 -2.93
N GLY A 49 -9.89 -5.38 -2.48
CA GLY A 49 -9.72 -4.98 -1.08
C GLY A 49 -9.03 -6.00 -0.18
N LYS A 50 -8.86 -7.26 -0.62
CA LYS A 50 -8.19 -8.31 0.16
C LYS A 50 -6.71 -8.44 -0.20
N GLN A 51 -5.84 -8.51 0.80
CA GLN A 51 -4.41 -8.80 0.59
C GLN A 51 -4.26 -10.22 0.06
N ILE A 52 -3.50 -10.39 -1.02
CA ILE A 52 -3.20 -11.69 -1.62
C ILE A 52 -1.70 -11.81 -1.95
N GLY A 53 -1.23 -13.04 -2.00
CA GLY A 53 0.14 -13.45 -2.29
C GLY A 53 1.15 -12.96 -1.26
N ILE A 54 2.41 -12.85 -1.69
CA ILE A 54 3.49 -12.40 -0.83
C ILE A 54 3.43 -10.89 -0.64
N TRP A 55 3.50 -10.51 0.64
CA TRP A 55 3.64 -9.15 1.10
C TRP A 55 4.99 -8.95 1.74
N THR A 56 5.79 -8.07 1.16
CA THR A 56 7.12 -7.73 1.65
C THR A 56 7.07 -6.41 2.39
N THR A 57 7.59 -6.39 3.61
CA THR A 57 7.86 -5.20 4.40
C THR A 57 9.35 -4.93 4.31
N TYR A 58 9.70 -3.69 4.02
CA TYR A 58 11.08 -3.26 3.85
C TYR A 58 11.53 -2.52 5.11
N ASP A 59 12.83 -2.49 5.38
CA ASP A 59 13.42 -1.62 6.39
C ASP A 59 13.53 -0.16 5.89
N ARG A 60 14.27 0.69 6.62
CA ARG A 60 14.51 2.09 6.22
C ARG A 60 15.53 2.24 5.10
N THR A 61 16.37 1.23 4.88
CA THR A 61 17.38 1.19 3.81
C THR A 61 16.84 0.63 2.50
N GLY A 62 15.65 0.04 2.53
CA GLY A 62 14.95 -0.51 1.36
C GLY A 62 15.13 -2.02 1.19
N HIS A 63 15.76 -2.72 2.15
CA HIS A 63 15.91 -4.16 2.09
C HIS A 63 14.66 -4.87 2.66
N PRO A 64 14.26 -6.03 2.09
CA PRO A 64 13.22 -6.87 2.66
C PRO A 64 13.55 -7.26 4.12
N HIS A 65 12.70 -6.84 5.05
CA HIS A 65 12.82 -7.17 6.47
C HIS A 65 11.87 -8.31 6.86
N LYS A 66 10.69 -8.39 6.22
CA LYS A 66 9.70 -9.42 6.52
C LYS A 66 8.83 -9.72 5.31
N GLU A 67 8.59 -10.99 5.07
CA GLU A 67 7.61 -11.46 4.10
C GLU A 67 6.44 -12.14 4.82
N THR A 68 5.26 -12.06 4.22
CA THR A 68 4.05 -12.72 4.73
C THR A 68 3.22 -13.17 3.55
N ASP A 69 2.90 -14.46 3.50
CA ASP A 69 2.03 -15.02 2.49
C ASP A 69 0.57 -14.93 2.95
N PHE A 70 -0.25 -14.27 2.15
CA PHE A 70 -1.70 -14.15 2.36
C PHE A 70 -2.52 -15.13 1.53
N GLY A 71 -1.88 -16.01 0.76
CA GLY A 71 -2.54 -16.91 -0.17
C GLY A 71 -3.12 -16.18 -1.39
N SER A 72 -3.52 -16.95 -2.40
CA SER A 72 -4.10 -16.44 -3.66
C SER A 72 -5.62 -16.40 -3.64
#